data_AF-A0A7X6GFJ1-F1
#
_entry.id   AF-A0A7X6GFJ1-F1
#
_cell.length_a   1.000
_cell.length_b   1.000
_cell.length_c   1.000
_cell.angle_alpha   90.00
_cell.angle_beta   90.00
_cell.angle_gamma   90.00
#
_symmetry.space_group_name_H-M   'P 1'
#
loop_
_entity.id
_entity.type
_entity.pdbx_description
1 polymer ?
#
loop_
_entity_poly.entity_id
_entity_poly.type
_entity_poly.pdbx_seq_one_letter_code
_entity_poly.pdbx_strand_id
1 'polypeptide(L)'
;TMLEFRSFDEAKFVELDPKHLLTKIHVDKPAEIKPESTWLTLGVSSSEEERSFKYNLEVISERTLPAESGWLSDTPARTEYVLGLSSEAVKEFTELQEFMTSDTPTGFDLHVNTGFKEPANEMKSITMSIFLKLYANEDYFTLIDRAELDIEKGSE
;
A
#
# COMPACT_ATOMS: atom_id res chain seq x y z
N THR A 1 -15.81 4.77 7.12
CA THR A 1 -15.97 3.52 6.35
C THR A 1 -15.10 2.47 6.97
N MET A 2 -15.67 1.33 7.34
CA MET A 2 -15.00 0.26 8.08
C MET A 2 -14.40 -0.71 7.06
N LEU A 3 -13.06 -0.76 6.98
CA LEU A 3 -12.34 -1.74 6.16
C LEU A 3 -12.43 -3.12 6.81
N GLU A 4 -12.58 -4.18 6.01
CA GLU A 4 -12.76 -5.55 6.49
C GLU A 4 -11.56 -6.01 7.35
N PHE A 5 -11.82 -6.14 8.64
CA PHE A 5 -10.96 -6.83 9.60
C PHE A 5 -10.96 -8.32 9.29
N ARG A 6 -9.87 -8.83 8.72
CA ARG A 6 -9.43 -10.16 9.11
C ARG A 6 -8.45 -9.93 10.24
N SER A 7 -8.82 -10.31 11.45
CA SER A 7 -7.89 -10.40 12.58
C SER A 7 -6.60 -11.05 12.08
N PHE A 8 -5.58 -10.23 11.89
CA PHE A 8 -4.26 -10.71 11.57
C PHE A 8 -3.72 -11.26 12.87
N ASP A 9 -3.73 -12.58 12.99
CA ASP A 9 -3.26 -13.26 14.20
C ASP A 9 -1.76 -12.97 14.38
N GLU A 10 -1.32 -12.75 15.61
CA GLU A 10 0.09 -12.49 15.96
C GLU A 10 1.02 -13.54 15.35
N ALA A 11 0.59 -14.81 15.39
CA ALA A 11 1.31 -15.92 14.77
C ALA A 11 1.54 -15.71 13.26
N LYS A 12 0.58 -15.09 12.56
CA LYS A 12 0.70 -14.80 11.12
C LYS A 12 1.61 -13.61 10.84
N PHE A 13 1.74 -12.67 11.78
CA PHE A 13 2.63 -11.52 11.65
C PHE A 13 4.10 -11.91 11.81
N VAL A 14 4.45 -12.67 12.84
CA VAL A 14 5.82 -13.13 13.06
C VAL A 14 6.32 -14.06 11.94
N GLU A 15 5.39 -14.69 11.21
CA GLU A 15 5.68 -15.55 10.05
C GLU A 15 5.82 -14.79 8.73
N LEU A 16 5.50 -13.50 8.66
CA LEU A 16 5.69 -12.73 7.44
C LEU A 16 7.18 -12.65 7.10
N ASP A 17 7.51 -12.98 5.86
CA ASP A 17 8.82 -12.63 5.31
C ASP A 17 8.75 -11.20 4.78
N PRO A 18 9.48 -10.23 5.38
CA PRO A 18 9.41 -8.83 4.97
C PRO A 18 9.80 -8.60 3.51
N LYS A 19 10.58 -9.51 2.91
CA LYS A 19 10.97 -9.45 1.49
C LYS A 19 9.87 -9.88 0.53
N HIS A 20 8.85 -10.57 1.02
CA HIS A 20 7.68 -10.98 0.25
C HIS A 20 6.49 -10.05 0.42
N LEU A 21 6.60 -9.04 1.28
CA LEU A 21 5.62 -7.96 1.39
C LEU A 21 5.71 -7.06 0.15
N LEU A 22 4.70 -7.16 -0.70
CA LEU A 22 4.61 -6.39 -1.94
C LEU A 22 3.34 -5.56 -1.98
N THR A 23 3.53 -4.28 -2.25
CA THR A 23 2.45 -3.34 -2.57
C THR A 23 2.38 -3.19 -4.07
N LYS A 24 1.18 -3.28 -4.63
CA LYS A 24 0.92 -2.95 -6.02
C LYS A 24 -0.01 -1.75 -6.08
N ILE A 25 0.36 -0.74 -6.86
CA ILE A 25 -0.44 0.47 -7.06
C ILE A 25 -0.75 0.58 -8.54
N HIS A 26 -2.03 0.72 -8.88
CA HIS A 26 -2.48 1.12 -10.21
C HIS A 26 -2.98 2.54 -10.15
N VAL A 27 -2.44 3.41 -10.98
CA VAL A 27 -2.92 4.80 -11.12
C VAL A 27 -3.32 5.05 -12.58
N ASP A 28 -4.49 5.63 -12.77
CA ASP A 28 -4.99 6.00 -14.09
C ASP A 28 -4.14 7.15 -14.68
N LYS A 29 -3.69 7.02 -15.93
CA LYS A 29 -2.93 8.06 -16.62
C LYS A 29 -3.81 9.30 -16.88
N PRO A 30 -3.24 10.51 -16.88
CA PRO A 30 -1.80 10.82 -16.83
C PRO A 30 -1.23 11.01 -15.42
N ALA A 31 -1.97 10.66 -14.35
CA ALA A 31 -1.44 10.76 -13.01
C ALA A 31 -0.31 9.75 -12.77
N GLU A 32 0.63 10.14 -11.91
CA GLU A 32 1.77 9.33 -11.49
C GLU A 32 1.95 9.50 -9.99
N ILE A 33 2.32 8.42 -9.31
CA ILE A 33 2.72 8.51 -7.90
C ILE A 33 4.14 9.08 -7.79
N LYS A 34 4.51 9.52 -6.59
CA LYS A 34 5.89 9.77 -6.13
C LYS A 34 6.35 8.55 -5.34
N PRO A 35 7.03 7.57 -5.95
CA PRO A 35 7.44 6.36 -5.23
C PRO A 35 8.32 6.66 -4.00
N GLU A 36 9.14 7.69 -4.07
CA GLU A 36 9.98 8.18 -2.96
C GLU A 36 9.18 8.72 -1.77
N SER A 37 7.90 9.04 -1.99
CA SER A 37 6.95 9.46 -0.96
C SER A 37 5.92 8.36 -0.65
N THR A 38 6.28 7.10 -0.86
CA THR A 38 5.41 5.95 -0.63
C THR A 38 5.92 5.10 0.54
N TRP A 39 5.04 4.79 1.48
CA TRP A 39 5.37 3.98 2.66
C TRP A 39 4.21 3.07 3.07
N LEU A 40 4.55 1.96 3.72
CA LEU A 40 3.64 1.10 4.45
C LEU A 40 3.61 1.56 5.91
N THR A 41 2.42 1.73 6.47
CA THR A 41 2.20 1.92 7.89
C THR A 41 1.67 0.61 8.47
N LEU A 42 2.30 0.14 9.54
CA LEU A 42 1.83 -0.96 10.37
C LEU A 42 1.36 -0.37 11.70
N GLY A 43 0.08 -0.45 11.99
CA GLY A 43 -0.41 -0.26 13.36
C GLY A 43 -0.46 -1.59 14.11
N VAL A 44 -0.13 -1.51 15.39
CA VAL A 44 -0.07 -2.61 16.34
C VAL A 44 -0.89 -2.19 17.54
N SER A 45 -1.92 -2.96 17.87
CA SER A 45 -2.72 -2.77 19.08
C SER A 45 -2.38 -3.84 20.12
N SER A 46 -2.28 -3.43 21.38
CA SER A 46 -2.24 -4.32 22.56
C SER A 46 -3.39 -3.95 23.52
N SER A 47 -3.50 -4.66 24.64
CA SER A 47 -4.47 -4.30 25.69
C SER A 47 -4.21 -2.96 26.36
N GLU A 48 -2.98 -2.43 26.24
CA GLU A 48 -2.54 -1.22 26.96
C GLU A 48 -2.24 -0.04 26.04
N GLU A 49 -1.84 -0.29 24.78
CA GLU A 49 -1.36 0.76 23.88
C GLU A 49 -1.58 0.43 22.39
N GLU A 50 -1.57 1.48 21.57
CA GLU A 50 -1.55 1.40 20.12
C GLU A 50 -0.26 2.07 19.63
N ARG A 51 0.51 1.36 18.81
CA ARG A 51 1.77 1.83 18.23
C ARG A 51 1.67 1.80 16.71
N SER A 52 2.32 2.74 16.04
CA SER A 52 2.34 2.80 14.57
C SER A 52 3.78 2.91 14.07
N PHE A 53 4.11 2.09 13.09
CA PHE A 53 5.43 1.99 12.47
C PHE A 53 5.34 2.32 10.99
N LYS A 54 6.29 3.10 10.49
CA LYS A 54 6.33 3.54 9.10
C LYS A 54 7.54 2.92 8.40
N TYR A 55 7.28 2.26 7.28
CA TYR A 55 8.27 1.53 6.49
C TYR A 55 8.30 2.07 5.05
N ASN A 56 9.43 2.65 4.64
CA ASN A 56 9.58 3.17 3.29
C ASN A 56 9.57 2.03 2.26
N LEU A 57 8.97 2.29 1.10
CA LEU A 57 8.91 1.33 -0.01
C LEU A 57 9.86 1.73 -1.15
N GLU A 58 10.37 0.74 -1.85
CA GLU A 58 11.20 0.88 -3.04
C GLU A 58 10.52 0.23 -4.25
N VAL A 59 10.67 0.85 -5.41
CA VAL A 59 10.11 0.32 -6.67
C VAL A 59 10.90 -0.92 -7.10
N ILE A 60 10.21 -2.04 -7.22
CA ILE A 60 10.73 -3.29 -7.79
C ILE A 60 10.48 -3.31 -9.30
N SER A 61 9.30 -2.89 -9.73
CA SER A 61 8.98 -2.78 -11.15
C SER A 61 7.94 -1.71 -11.42
N GLU A 62 8.05 -1.07 -12.59
CA GLU A 62 7.08 -0.15 -13.13
C GLU A 62 6.72 -0.57 -14.55
N ARG A 63 5.43 -0.59 -14.89
CA ARG A 63 4.97 -0.83 -16.26
C ARG A 63 3.70 -0.09 -16.59
N THR A 64 3.50 0.19 -17.88
CA THR A 64 2.23 0.70 -18.39
C THR A 64 1.29 -0.44 -18.72
N LEU A 65 0.07 -0.36 -18.20
CA LEU A 65 -1.06 -1.19 -18.62
C LEU A 65 -1.83 -0.43 -19.71
N PRO A 66 -2.19 -1.10 -20.83
CA PRO A 66 -2.94 -0.46 -21.90
C PRO A 66 -4.34 -0.04 -21.43
N ALA A 67 -4.94 0.91 -22.13
CA ALA A 67 -6.36 1.20 -21.93
C ALA A 67 -7.19 -0.03 -22.31
N GLU A 68 -8.21 -0.32 -21.52
CA GLU A 68 -9.14 -1.42 -21.74
C GLU A 68 -10.50 -0.81 -22.08
N SER A 69 -11.03 -1.14 -23.25
CA SER A 69 -12.35 -0.68 -23.69
C SER A 69 -13.26 -1.91 -23.82
N GLY A 70 -14.35 -1.91 -23.07
CA GLY A 70 -15.31 -3.00 -23.02
C GLY A 70 -16.72 -2.53 -23.36
N TRP A 71 -17.64 -3.48 -23.57
CA TRP A 71 -19.04 -3.16 -23.89
C TRP A 71 -19.79 -2.45 -22.75
N LEU A 72 -19.24 -2.45 -21.53
CA LEU A 72 -19.86 -1.89 -20.32
C LEU A 72 -19.11 -0.70 -19.70
N SER A 73 -17.78 -0.60 -19.89
CA SER A 73 -16.99 0.51 -19.38
C SER A 73 -15.63 0.62 -20.07
N ASP A 74 -15.08 1.83 -20.07
CA ASP A 74 -13.72 2.11 -20.49
C ASP A 74 -12.84 2.34 -19.25
N THR A 75 -11.70 1.66 -19.21
CA THR A 75 -10.64 1.91 -18.24
C THR A 75 -9.48 2.57 -18.98
N PRO A 76 -9.03 3.77 -18.56
CA PRO A 76 -7.91 4.43 -19.22
C PRO A 76 -6.63 3.59 -19.05
N ALA A 77 -5.59 3.95 -19.82
CA ALA A 77 -4.27 3.37 -19.58
C ALA A 77 -3.83 3.67 -18.15
N ARG A 78 -3.11 2.73 -17.53
CA ARG A 78 -2.67 2.82 -16.13
C ARG A 78 -1.17 2.67 -16.04
N THR A 79 -0.58 3.23 -14.99
CA THR A 79 0.77 2.84 -14.55
C THR A 79 0.63 1.87 -13.38
N GLU A 80 1.26 0.69 -13.49
CA GLU A 80 1.40 -0.27 -12.41
C GLU A 80 2.79 -0.12 -11.78
N TYR A 81 2.80 0.16 -10.48
CA TYR A 81 3.97 0.12 -9.63
C TYR A 81 3.89 -1.12 -8.75
N VAL A 82 4.95 -1.92 -8.73
CA VAL A 82 5.16 -2.95 -7.71
C VAL A 82 6.29 -2.45 -6.82
N LEU A 83 5.99 -2.31 -5.54
CA LEU A 83 6.90 -1.82 -4.52
C LEU A 83 7.09 -2.88 -3.43
N GLY A 84 8.29 -2.97 -2.88
CA GLY A 84 8.61 -3.77 -1.70
C GLY A 84 9.19 -2.91 -0.59
N LEU A 85 9.37 -3.49 0.59
CA LEU A 85 10.09 -2.80 1.66
C LEU A 85 11.52 -2.45 1.21
N SER A 86 11.99 -1.24 1.56
CA SER A 86 13.39 -0.88 1.38
C SER A 86 14.30 -1.80 2.20
N SER A 87 15.59 -1.85 1.87
CA SER A 87 16.55 -2.66 2.65
C SER A 87 16.60 -2.28 4.14
N GLU A 88 16.46 -0.98 4.44
CA GLU A 88 16.36 -0.47 5.82
C GLU A 88 15.05 -0.90 6.48
N ALA A 89 13.93 -0.74 5.77
CA ALA A 89 12.61 -1.14 6.27
C ALA A 89 12.51 -2.65 6.53
N VAL A 90 13.13 -3.50 5.72
CA VAL A 90 13.21 -4.95 5.95
C VAL A 90 13.88 -5.24 7.30
N LYS A 91 14.97 -4.52 7.60
CA LYS A 91 15.70 -4.68 8.87
C LYS A 91 14.82 -4.23 10.05
N GLU A 92 14.24 -3.04 9.98
CA GLU A 92 13.38 -2.49 11.04
C GLU A 92 12.13 -3.36 11.29
N PHE A 93 11.54 -3.92 10.23
CA PHE A 93 10.40 -4.81 10.34
C PHE A 93 10.78 -6.13 11.02
N THR A 94 11.94 -6.69 10.68
CA THR A 94 12.46 -7.92 11.32
C THR A 94 12.73 -7.69 12.80
N GLU A 95 13.35 -6.56 13.16
CA GLU A 95 13.60 -6.19 14.57
C GLU A 95 12.29 -6.04 15.37
N LEU A 96 11.24 -5.48 14.76
CA LEU A 96 9.93 -5.41 15.38
C LEU A 96 9.34 -6.82 15.57
N GLN A 97 9.41 -7.70 14.57
CA GLN A 97 8.92 -9.08 14.68
C GLN A 97 9.60 -9.83 15.84
N GLU A 98 10.91 -9.66 16.02
CA GLU A 98 11.66 -10.27 17.13
C GLU A 98 11.19 -9.74 18.49
N PHE A 99 10.99 -8.42 18.63
CA PHE A 99 10.51 -7.80 19.87
C PHE A 99 9.10 -8.27 20.24
N MET A 100 8.24 -8.41 19.22
CA MET A 100 6.82 -8.76 19.36
C MET A 100 6.59 -10.22 19.76
N THR A 101 7.64 -11.05 19.88
CA THR A 101 7.51 -12.39 20.48
C THR A 101 7.32 -12.36 22.00
N SER A 102 7.42 -11.19 22.64
CA SER A 102 7.37 -11.02 24.10
C SER A 102 6.14 -10.30 24.65
N ASP A 103 5.49 -9.45 23.85
CA ASP A 103 4.19 -8.83 24.13
C ASP A 103 3.13 -9.53 23.27
N THR A 104 1.88 -9.62 23.73
CA THR A 104 0.78 -10.27 22.98
C THR A 104 -0.11 -9.22 22.28
N PRO A 105 0.17 -8.86 21.03
CA PRO A 105 -0.71 -8.04 20.20
C PRO A 105 -2.13 -8.57 20.15
N THR A 106 -3.10 -7.65 20.22
CA THR A 106 -4.52 -7.95 20.05
C THR A 106 -4.99 -7.69 18.63
N GLY A 107 -4.18 -7.00 17.80
CA GLY A 107 -4.47 -6.76 16.40
C GLY A 107 -3.36 -6.00 15.66
N PHE A 108 -3.47 -6.06 14.33
CA PHE A 108 -2.60 -5.33 13.40
C PHE A 108 -3.43 -4.69 12.30
N ASP A 109 -2.99 -3.51 11.84
CA ASP A 109 -3.52 -2.81 10.67
C ASP A 109 -2.39 -2.47 9.70
N LEU A 110 -2.70 -2.53 8.40
CA LEU A 110 -1.75 -2.22 7.33
C LEU A 110 -2.36 -1.17 6.41
N HIS A 111 -1.65 -0.07 6.28
CA HIS A 111 -2.05 1.07 5.44
C HIS A 111 -0.94 1.42 4.46
N VAL A 112 -1.28 1.63 3.20
CA VAL A 112 -0.33 2.14 2.20
C VAL A 112 -0.60 3.62 2.00
N ASN A 113 0.45 4.41 2.08
CA ASN A 113 0.41 5.85 1.85
C ASN A 113 1.29 6.17 0.66
N THR A 114 0.83 7.05 -0.22
CA THR A 114 1.60 7.48 -1.38
C THR A 114 1.31 8.94 -1.70
N GLY A 115 2.32 9.65 -2.18
CA GLY A 115 2.16 10.97 -2.76
C GLY A 115 1.96 10.89 -4.28
N PHE A 116 1.41 11.95 -4.87
CA PHE A 116 1.30 12.08 -6.33
C PHE A 116 2.32 13.08 -6.85
N LYS A 117 2.82 12.85 -8.07
CA LYS A 117 3.55 13.88 -8.82
C LYS A 117 2.60 15.05 -9.05
N GLU A 118 3.16 16.24 -9.24
CA GLU A 118 2.32 17.40 -9.56
C GLU A 118 1.43 17.03 -10.74
N PRO A 119 0.11 17.11 -10.58
CA PRO A 119 -0.80 16.71 -11.63
C PRO A 119 -0.52 17.61 -12.84
N ALA A 120 -0.48 17.01 -14.04
CA ALA A 120 -0.53 17.79 -15.26
C ALA A 120 -1.70 18.79 -15.14
N ASN A 121 -1.42 20.07 -15.42
CA ASN A 121 -2.42 21.13 -15.40
C ASN A 121 -3.68 20.63 -16.11
N GLU A 122 -4.82 20.61 -15.39
CA GLU A 122 -6.19 20.20 -15.81
C GLU A 122 -6.79 18.94 -15.14
N MET A 123 -6.02 18.09 -14.45
CA MET A 123 -6.63 16.97 -13.71
C MET A 123 -7.49 17.45 -12.54
N LYS A 124 -8.70 16.89 -12.41
CA LYS A 124 -9.64 17.19 -11.31
C LYS A 124 -9.64 16.11 -10.23
N SER A 125 -9.38 14.88 -10.63
CA SER A 125 -9.34 13.72 -9.76
C SER A 125 -8.29 12.72 -10.25
N ILE A 126 -7.86 11.84 -9.35
CA ILE A 126 -6.96 10.73 -9.62
C ILE A 126 -7.70 9.45 -9.24
N THR A 127 -7.78 8.49 -10.15
CA THR A 127 -8.31 7.16 -9.84
C THR A 127 -7.17 6.19 -9.56
N MET A 128 -7.23 5.48 -8.43
CA MET A 128 -6.18 4.57 -7.99
C MET A 128 -6.74 3.29 -7.35
N SER A 129 -6.07 2.17 -7.57
CA SER A 129 -6.23 0.94 -6.80
C SER A 129 -4.93 0.61 -6.07
N ILE A 130 -5.05 0.06 -4.86
CA ILE A 130 -3.93 -0.44 -4.06
C ILE A 130 -4.20 -1.89 -3.69
N PHE A 131 -3.20 -2.72 -3.89
CA PHE A 131 -3.22 -4.13 -3.54
C PHE A 131 -2.01 -4.48 -2.68
N LEU A 132 -2.18 -5.46 -1.80
CA LEU A 132 -1.13 -5.94 -0.92
C LEU A 132 -0.97 -7.45 -1.07
N LYS A 133 0.26 -7.92 -1.00
CA LYS A 133 0.61 -9.35 -1.00
C LYS A 133 1.48 -9.62 0.22
N LEU A 134 1.04 -10.54 1.06
CA LEU A 134 1.68 -10.84 2.35
C LEU A 134 2.64 -12.04 2.27
N TYR A 135 2.31 -13.03 1.43
CA TYR A 135 3.05 -14.28 1.32
C TYR A 135 3.45 -14.55 -0.12
N ALA A 136 4.63 -15.15 -0.34
CA ALA A 136 5.16 -15.41 -1.69
C ALA A 136 4.19 -16.21 -2.59
N ASN A 137 3.49 -17.18 -2.01
CA ASN A 137 2.62 -18.13 -2.71
C ASN A 137 1.14 -17.73 -2.71
N GLU A 138 0.82 -16.50 -2.29
CA GLU A 138 -0.54 -15.98 -2.32
C GLU A 138 -0.72 -14.91 -3.39
N ASP A 139 -1.97 -14.69 -3.79
CA ASP A 139 -2.34 -13.59 -4.68
C ASP A 139 -2.39 -12.27 -3.91
N TYR A 140 -2.39 -11.19 -4.68
CA TYR A 140 -2.67 -9.86 -4.12
C TYR A 140 -4.12 -9.79 -3.65
N PHE A 141 -4.35 -9.21 -2.47
CA PHE A 141 -5.67 -8.80 -2.05
C PHE A 141 -5.82 -7.28 -2.18
N THR A 142 -7.05 -6.84 -2.41
CA THR A 142 -7.36 -5.44 -2.68
C THR A 142 -7.51 -4.68 -1.36
N LEU A 143 -6.72 -3.62 -1.18
CA LEU A 143 -6.90 -2.65 -0.09
C LEU A 143 -7.82 -1.51 -0.51
N ILE A 144 -7.62 -1.00 -1.72
CA ILE A 144 -8.40 0.09 -2.32
C ILE A 144 -8.71 -0.32 -3.75
N ASP A 145 -9.98 -0.29 -4.13
CA ASP A 145 -10.41 -0.56 -5.50
C ASP A 145 -10.94 0.71 -6.16
N ARG A 146 -10.23 1.19 -7.18
CA ARG A 146 -10.59 2.33 -8.04
C ARG A 146 -11.18 3.51 -7.26
N ALA A 147 -10.51 3.89 -6.18
CA ALA A 147 -10.90 5.08 -5.44
C ALA A 147 -10.58 6.32 -6.27
N GLU A 148 -11.55 7.21 -6.38
CA GLU A 148 -11.38 8.53 -6.96
C GLU A 148 -10.98 9.51 -5.85
N LEU A 149 -9.85 10.18 -6.04
CA LEU A 149 -9.29 11.17 -5.13
C LEU A 149 -9.40 12.54 -5.78
N ASP A 150 -10.19 13.43 -5.20
CA ASP A 150 -10.30 14.80 -5.67
C ASP A 150 -8.98 15.55 -5.46
N ILE A 151 -8.53 16.25 -6.50
CA ILE A 151 -7.38 17.15 -6.40
C ILE A 151 -7.93 18.49 -5.92
N GLU A 152 -7.93 18.70 -4.60
CA GLU A 152 -8.19 20.04 -4.05
C GLU A 152 -7.10 20.99 -4.58
N LYS A 153 -7.53 21.98 -5.38
CA LYS A 153 -6.65 23.09 -5.72
C LYS A 153 -6.35 23.81 -4.42
N GLY A 154 -5.13 23.67 -3.92
CA GLY A 154 -4.64 24.47 -2.81
C GLY A 154 -4.93 25.94 -3.12
N SER A 155 -5.79 26.55 -2.30
CA SER A 155 -5.93 27.99 -2.25
C SER A 155 -4.62 28.56 -1.73
N GLU A 156 -3.83 29.15 -2.63
CA GLU A 156 -2.78 30.11 -2.28
C GLU A 156 -3.38 31.36 -1.62
#